data_AF-A0A7C1A929-F1
#
_entry.id   AF-A0A7C1A929-F1
#
_cell.length_a   1.000
_cell.length_b   1.000
_cell.length_c   1.000
_cell.angle_alpha   90.00
_cell.angle_beta   90.00
_cell.angle_gamma   90.00
#
_symmetry.space_group_name_H-M   'P 1'
#
loop_
_entity.id
_entity.type
_entity.pdbx_description
1 polymer ?
#
loop_
_entity_poly.entity_id
_entity_poly.type
_entity_poly.pdbx_seq_one_letter_code
_entity_poly.pdbx_strand_id
1 'polypeptide(L)'
;MLRKIVQACLSFETRFYMLSQIMEITGMGRKEVRHRLWKLEAAGLITKINCREIPLPGFSKGRPTKEICYRNTKALEKKAVPPRRTKDNGWDTMWKTVRAMRRFTRNDLAIICNQRIDNVRYFTKRYRQFGYIRPLKERGRNVPWMLIKDPGPKRPLTARIDSGQDGKTPSTGSGLRQGG
;
A
#
# COMPACT_ATOMS: atom_id res chain seq x y z
N MET A 1 -18.28 -5.30 -13.85
CA MET A 1 -18.51 -6.77 -13.78
C MET A 1 -17.39 -7.53 -13.07
N LEU A 2 -16.11 -7.39 -13.45
CA LEU A 2 -14.98 -8.03 -12.74
C LEU A 2 -14.99 -7.80 -11.21
N ARG A 3 -15.41 -6.61 -10.78
CA ARG A 3 -15.55 -6.24 -9.37
C ARG A 3 -16.47 -7.19 -8.58
N LYS A 4 -17.57 -7.67 -9.17
CA LYS A 4 -18.52 -8.57 -8.48
C LYS A 4 -17.87 -9.93 -8.19
N ILE A 5 -17.13 -10.49 -9.15
CA ILE A 5 -16.41 -11.76 -8.97
C ILE A 5 -15.28 -11.59 -7.95
N VAL A 6 -14.51 -10.49 -8.03
CA VAL A 6 -13.45 -10.22 -7.03
C VAL A 6 -14.05 -10.08 -5.63
N GLN A 7 -15.18 -9.39 -5.49
CA GLN A 7 -15.88 -9.24 -4.21
C GLN A 7 -16.41 -10.59 -3.68
N ALA A 8 -16.97 -11.43 -4.57
CA ALA A 8 -17.38 -12.79 -4.22
C ALA A 8 -16.19 -13.68 -3.82
N CYS A 9 -15.04 -13.57 -4.49
CA CYS A 9 -13.83 -14.27 -4.05
C CYS A 9 -13.41 -13.80 -2.65
N LEU A 10 -13.43 -12.49 -2.39
CA LEU A 10 -13.01 -11.92 -1.10
C LEU A 10 -13.93 -12.32 0.06
N SER A 11 -15.22 -12.58 -0.17
CA SER A 11 -16.13 -13.02 0.91
C SER A 11 -15.77 -14.38 1.49
N PHE A 12 -14.96 -15.19 0.79
CA PHE A 12 -14.45 -16.46 1.31
C PHE A 12 -13.13 -16.33 2.09
N GLU A 13 -12.54 -15.12 2.15
CA GLU A 13 -11.29 -14.84 2.85
C GLU A 13 -10.17 -15.86 2.52
N THR A 14 -9.79 -16.69 3.50
CA THR A 14 -8.73 -17.70 3.40
C THR A 14 -9.24 -19.11 3.06
N ARG A 15 -10.56 -19.30 3.03
CA ARG A 15 -11.21 -20.60 2.79
C ARG A 15 -11.13 -20.99 1.32
N PHE A 16 -11.23 -22.29 1.07
CA PHE A 16 -11.40 -22.81 -0.29
C PHE A 16 -12.82 -22.54 -0.76
N TYR A 17 -12.97 -22.21 -2.03
CA TYR A 17 -14.27 -22.03 -2.66
C TYR A 17 -14.31 -22.63 -4.04
N MET A 18 -15.52 -23.00 -4.46
CA MET A 18 -15.77 -23.72 -5.71
C MET A 18 -16.39 -22.80 -6.76
N LEU A 19 -16.28 -23.21 -8.03
CA LEU A 19 -16.88 -22.48 -9.15
C LEU A 19 -18.40 -22.29 -8.97
N SER A 20 -19.09 -23.32 -8.47
CA SER A 20 -20.52 -23.33 -8.16
C SER A 20 -20.91 -22.25 -7.15
N GLN A 21 -20.19 -22.15 -6.05
CA GLN A 21 -20.44 -21.13 -5.00
C GLN A 21 -20.28 -19.71 -5.52
N ILE A 22 -19.28 -19.48 -6.39
CA ILE A 22 -19.11 -18.15 -7.03
C ILE A 22 -20.27 -17.87 -7.99
N MET A 23 -20.78 -18.87 -8.70
CA MET A 23 -21.95 -18.71 -9.57
C MET A 23 -23.20 -18.35 -8.76
N GLU A 24 -23.44 -19.01 -7.62
CA GLU A 24 -24.57 -18.73 -6.73
C GLU A 24 -24.53 -17.29 -6.20
N ILE A 25 -23.37 -16.82 -5.74
CA ILE A 25 -23.22 -15.46 -5.19
C ILE A 25 -23.36 -14.40 -6.29
N THR A 26 -22.81 -14.65 -7.48
CA THR A 26 -22.76 -13.64 -8.55
C THR A 26 -23.96 -13.66 -9.48
N GLY A 27 -24.72 -14.76 -9.52
CA GLY A 27 -25.79 -15.00 -10.49
C GLY A 27 -25.30 -15.12 -11.94
N MET A 28 -24.01 -15.38 -12.14
CA MET A 28 -23.38 -15.38 -13.46
C MET A 28 -23.28 -16.78 -14.08
N GLY A 29 -23.26 -16.83 -15.42
CA GLY A 29 -23.12 -18.08 -16.16
C GLY A 29 -21.75 -18.75 -15.97
N ARG A 30 -21.73 -20.09 -15.92
CA ARG A 30 -20.53 -20.91 -15.66
C ARG A 30 -19.33 -20.57 -16.56
N LYS A 31 -19.58 -20.38 -17.86
CA LYS A 31 -18.53 -20.05 -18.85
C LYS A 31 -17.88 -18.71 -18.56
N GLU A 32 -18.68 -17.72 -18.18
CA GLU A 32 -18.18 -16.38 -17.86
C GLU A 32 -17.37 -16.39 -16.57
N VAL A 33 -17.91 -16.97 -15.48
CA VAL A 33 -17.20 -17.08 -14.20
C VAL A 33 -15.88 -17.81 -14.39
N ARG A 34 -15.87 -18.95 -15.12
CA ARG A 34 -14.64 -19.71 -15.39
C ARG A 34 -13.60 -18.88 -16.15
N HIS A 35 -13.99 -18.16 -17.19
CA HIS A 35 -13.07 -17.32 -17.95
C HIS A 35 -12.46 -16.20 -17.08
N ARG A 36 -13.23 -15.64 -16.15
CA ARG A 36 -12.77 -14.58 -15.25
C ARG A 36 -11.86 -15.12 -14.15
N LEU A 37 -12.19 -16.28 -13.56
CA LEU A 37 -11.31 -16.96 -12.60
C LEU A 37 -9.98 -17.35 -13.25
N TRP A 38 -10.00 -17.83 -14.49
CA TRP A 38 -8.76 -18.09 -15.24
C TRP A 38 -7.90 -16.83 -15.40
N LYS A 39 -8.49 -15.65 -15.65
CA LYS A 39 -7.74 -14.37 -15.68
C LYS A 39 -7.16 -13.99 -14.32
N LEU A 40 -7.86 -14.29 -13.23
CA LEU A 40 -7.36 -14.03 -11.86
C LEU A 40 -6.24 -15.00 -11.49
N GLU A 41 -6.34 -16.26 -11.92
CA GLU A 41 -5.32 -17.30 -11.77
C GLU A 41 -4.06 -16.93 -12.54
N ALA A 42 -4.19 -16.56 -13.82
CA ALA A 42 -3.08 -16.11 -14.66
C ALA A 42 -2.38 -14.86 -14.11
N ALA A 43 -3.11 -14.03 -13.35
CA ALA A 43 -2.56 -12.86 -12.66
C ALA A 43 -1.96 -13.18 -11.27
N GLY A 44 -1.96 -14.43 -10.82
CA GLY A 44 -1.46 -14.85 -9.51
C GLY A 44 -2.31 -14.38 -8.32
N LEU A 45 -3.55 -13.95 -8.56
CA LEU A 45 -4.44 -13.44 -7.52
C LEU A 45 -5.18 -14.56 -6.79
N ILE A 46 -5.40 -15.68 -7.47
CA ILE A 46 -5.99 -16.88 -6.89
C ILE A 46 -5.14 -18.09 -7.28
N THR A 47 -5.17 -19.12 -6.46
CA THR A 47 -4.51 -20.40 -6.72
C THR A 47 -5.57 -21.45 -6.96
N LYS A 48 -5.48 -22.13 -8.10
CA LYS A 48 -6.31 -23.29 -8.41
C LYS A 48 -5.80 -24.52 -7.67
N ILE A 49 -6.70 -25.27 -7.06
CA ILE A 49 -6.40 -26.47 -6.30
C ILE A 49 -7.23 -27.61 -6.88
N ASN A 50 -6.54 -28.71 -7.19
CA ASN A 50 -7.19 -29.92 -7.69
C ASN A 50 -7.81 -30.68 -6.52
N CYS A 51 -9.07 -30.38 -6.20
CA CYS A 51 -9.86 -31.19 -5.28
C CYS A 51 -10.17 -32.53 -5.95
N ARG A 52 -9.57 -33.62 -5.44
CA ARG A 52 -9.72 -34.95 -6.04
C ARG A 52 -11.05 -35.63 -5.69
N GLU A 53 -11.80 -35.10 -4.73
CA GLU A 53 -12.80 -35.87 -3.97
C GLU A 53 -14.24 -35.31 -3.95
N ILE A 54 -14.53 -34.18 -4.60
CA ILE A 54 -15.90 -33.61 -4.59
C ILE A 54 -16.58 -33.83 -5.94
N PRO A 55 -17.51 -34.79 -6.06
CA PRO A 55 -18.32 -34.96 -7.26
C PRO A 55 -19.29 -33.79 -7.44
N LEU A 56 -19.47 -33.35 -8.69
CA LEU A 56 -20.43 -32.30 -9.06
C LEU A 56 -21.88 -32.74 -8.80
N PRO A 57 -22.72 -31.90 -8.17
CA PRO A 57 -24.16 -32.17 -8.11
C PRO A 57 -24.75 -32.21 -9.52
N GLY A 58 -25.50 -33.25 -9.86
CA GLY A 58 -26.13 -33.43 -11.19
C GLY A 58 -25.24 -34.08 -12.26
N PHE A 59 -24.39 -35.03 -11.87
CA PHE A 59 -23.51 -35.74 -12.79
C PHE A 59 -24.28 -36.52 -13.88
N SER A 60 -23.81 -36.38 -15.13
CA SER A 60 -24.20 -37.17 -16.30
C SER A 60 -22.95 -37.60 -17.05
N LYS A 61 -22.95 -38.80 -17.64
CA LYS A 61 -21.84 -39.33 -18.46
C LYS A 61 -21.43 -38.29 -19.52
N GLY A 62 -20.14 -37.94 -19.56
CA GLY A 62 -19.57 -37.00 -20.54
C GLY A 62 -19.29 -35.57 -20.05
N ARG A 63 -19.69 -35.22 -18.81
CA ARG A 63 -19.37 -33.91 -18.22
C ARG A 63 -18.15 -34.01 -17.28
N PRO A 64 -17.38 -32.90 -17.07
CA PRO A 64 -16.29 -32.89 -16.11
C PRO A 64 -16.77 -33.40 -14.76
N THR A 65 -16.08 -34.39 -14.19
CA THR A 65 -16.53 -35.12 -12.99
C THR A 65 -16.25 -34.37 -11.69
N LYS A 66 -15.35 -33.38 -11.71
CA LYS A 66 -14.76 -32.79 -10.50
C LYS A 66 -14.93 -31.28 -10.48
N GLU A 67 -15.29 -30.73 -9.33
CA GLU A 67 -15.27 -29.29 -9.13
C GLU A 67 -13.84 -28.76 -9.02
N ILE A 68 -13.63 -27.57 -9.60
CA ILE A 68 -12.37 -26.85 -9.46
C ILE A 68 -12.47 -26.00 -8.20
N CYS A 69 -11.56 -26.23 -7.27
CA CYS A 69 -11.41 -25.44 -6.06
C CYS A 69 -10.41 -24.31 -6.30
N TYR A 70 -10.66 -23.17 -5.66
CA TYR A 70 -9.78 -22.01 -5.67
C TYR A 70 -9.50 -21.54 -4.25
N ARG A 71 -8.38 -20.86 -4.07
CA ARG A 71 -8.00 -20.16 -2.84
C ARG A 71 -7.51 -18.76 -3.18
N ASN A 72 -7.85 -17.78 -2.35
CA ASN A 72 -7.31 -16.43 -2.48
C ASN A 72 -5.84 -16.37 -2.10
N THR A 73 -5.06 -15.60 -2.85
CA THR A 73 -3.70 -15.23 -2.44
C THR A 73 -3.70 -13.85 -1.77
N LYS A 74 -2.65 -13.55 -0.98
CA LYS A 74 -2.44 -12.22 -0.40
C LYS A 74 -2.37 -11.10 -1.44
N ALA A 75 -2.11 -11.42 -2.71
CA ALA A 75 -2.07 -10.45 -3.80
C ALA A 75 -3.48 -9.94 -4.17
N LEU A 76 -4.51 -10.79 -4.09
CA LEU A 76 -5.89 -10.38 -4.31
C LEU A 76 -6.34 -9.37 -3.25
N GLU A 77 -6.04 -9.63 -1.97
CA GLU A 77 -6.34 -8.71 -0.87
C GLU A 77 -5.70 -7.33 -1.10
N LYS A 78 -4.41 -7.30 -1.45
CA LYS A 78 -3.68 -6.05 -1.73
C LYS A 78 -4.26 -5.27 -2.91
N LYS A 79 -4.74 -5.96 -3.95
CA LYS A 79 -5.30 -5.33 -5.16
C LYS A 79 -6.74 -4.89 -4.96
N ALA A 80 -7.48 -5.58 -4.10
CA ALA A 80 -8.85 -5.27 -3.73
C ALA A 80 -8.95 -4.06 -2.81
N VAL A 81 -7.97 -3.88 -1.91
CA VAL A 81 -7.83 -2.64 -1.15
C VAL A 81 -7.61 -1.51 -2.16
N PRO A 82 -8.57 -0.57 -2.31
CA PRO A 82 -8.38 0.54 -3.23
C PRO A 82 -7.09 1.26 -2.85
N PRO A 83 -6.24 1.65 -3.83
CA PRO A 83 -5.05 2.41 -3.52
C PRO A 83 -5.51 3.63 -2.73
N ARG A 84 -5.01 3.78 -1.49
CA ARG A 84 -5.37 4.92 -0.62
C ARG A 84 -5.18 6.17 -1.44
N ARG A 85 -6.29 6.81 -1.83
CA ARG A 85 -6.26 8.00 -2.69
C ARG A 85 -5.43 9.03 -1.95
N THR A 86 -4.32 9.45 -2.55
CA THR A 86 -3.37 10.39 -1.94
C THR A 86 -4.03 11.73 -1.57
N LYS A 87 -5.12 12.10 -2.25
CA LYS A 87 -5.95 13.27 -1.94
C LYS A 87 -6.65 13.17 -0.58
N ASP A 88 -7.09 11.97 -0.18
CA ASP A 88 -7.93 11.80 1.02
C ASP A 88 -7.10 11.73 2.32
N ASN A 89 -5.78 11.54 2.20
CA ASN A 89 -4.91 11.40 3.37
C ASN A 89 -4.51 12.75 4.01
N GLY A 90 -4.88 13.90 3.43
CA GLY A 90 -4.54 15.23 3.98
C GLY A 90 -3.05 15.61 3.91
N TRP A 91 -2.23 14.88 3.17
CA TRP A 91 -0.78 15.12 3.11
C TRP A 91 -0.40 16.39 2.36
N ASP A 92 -1.20 16.82 1.38
CA ASP A 92 -0.97 18.07 0.69
C ASP A 92 -1.20 19.26 1.63
N THR A 93 -2.23 19.19 2.48
CA THR A 93 -2.48 20.17 3.55
C THR A 93 -1.33 20.18 4.55
N MET A 94 -0.92 19.00 5.05
CA MET A 94 0.25 18.91 5.94
C MET A 94 1.51 19.51 5.32
N TRP A 95 1.77 19.25 4.04
CA TRP A 95 2.92 19.82 3.33
C TRP A 95 2.86 21.35 3.24
N LYS A 96 1.70 21.91 2.88
CA LYS A 96 1.49 23.37 2.87
C LYS A 96 1.73 23.98 4.25
N THR A 97 1.21 23.36 5.31
CA THR A 97 1.39 23.81 6.69
C THR A 97 2.86 23.74 7.12
N VAL A 98 3.57 22.66 6.80
CA VAL A 98 5.02 22.53 7.09
C VAL A 98 5.82 23.65 6.41
N ARG A 99 5.50 23.98 5.15
CA ARG A 99 6.17 25.07 4.44
C ARG A 99 5.91 26.44 5.05
N ALA A 100 4.68 26.68 5.48
CA ALA A 100 4.29 27.93 6.12
C ALA A 100 4.97 28.10 7.49
N MET A 101 4.94 27.07 8.33
CA MET A 101 5.47 27.15 9.70
C MET A 101 7.01 27.09 9.76
N ARG A 102 7.66 26.35 8.85
CA ARG A 102 9.10 26.00 8.83
C ARG A 102 9.60 25.22 10.05
N ARG A 103 9.12 25.52 11.26
CA ARG A 103 9.35 24.81 12.52
C ARG A 103 8.00 24.41 13.11
N PHE A 104 7.82 23.15 13.48
CA PHE A 104 6.54 22.62 13.94
C PHE A 104 6.72 21.42 14.85
N THR A 105 5.74 21.12 15.70
CA THR A 105 5.64 19.80 16.34
C THR A 105 4.62 18.92 15.62
N ARG A 106 4.68 17.61 15.88
CA ARG A 106 3.68 16.67 15.33
C ARG A 106 2.27 16.95 15.84
N ASN A 107 2.14 17.47 17.06
CA ASN A 107 0.84 17.81 17.62
C ASN A 107 0.26 19.05 16.93
N ASP A 108 1.08 20.08 16.67
CA ASP A 108 0.64 21.27 15.94
C ASP A 108 0.14 20.89 14.55
N LEU A 109 0.88 20.04 13.84
CA LEU A 109 0.44 19.52 12.54
C LEU A 109 -0.87 18.74 12.61
N ALA A 110 -1.04 17.90 13.65
CA ALA A 110 -2.27 17.13 13.84
C ALA A 110 -3.47 18.04 14.06
N ILE A 111 -3.31 19.08 14.89
CA ILE A 111 -4.36 20.05 15.22
C ILE A 111 -4.68 20.91 13.98
N ILE A 112 -3.68 21.57 13.39
CA ILE A 112 -3.88 22.51 12.28
C ILE A 112 -4.46 21.83 11.04
N CYS A 113 -4.00 20.60 10.74
CA CYS A 113 -4.46 19.89 9.55
C CYS A 113 -5.69 19.01 9.80
N ASN A 114 -6.20 18.98 11.04
CA ASN A 114 -7.24 18.05 11.51
C ASN A 114 -6.93 16.60 11.09
N GLN A 115 -5.72 16.13 11.43
CA GLN A 115 -5.22 14.81 11.06
C GLN A 115 -4.92 13.95 12.28
N ARG A 116 -5.15 12.64 12.15
CA ARG A 116 -4.77 11.66 13.19
C ARG A 116 -3.26 11.65 13.38
N ILE A 117 -2.82 11.57 14.63
CA ILE A 117 -1.38 11.61 14.98
C ILE A 117 -0.57 10.51 14.29
N ASP A 118 -1.14 9.33 14.04
CA ASP A 118 -0.46 8.24 13.32
C ASP A 118 -0.19 8.59 11.85
N ASN A 119 -1.11 9.30 11.21
CA ASN A 119 -0.92 9.80 9.84
C ASN A 119 0.20 10.85 9.80
N VAL A 120 0.23 11.76 10.77
CA VAL A 120 1.30 12.77 10.92
C VAL A 120 2.66 12.10 11.22
N ARG A 121 2.68 11.07 12.07
CA ARG A 121 3.89 10.26 12.34
C ARG A 121 4.41 9.61 11.06
N TYR A 122 3.52 9.02 10.27
CA TYR A 122 3.88 8.38 9.01
C TYR A 122 4.39 9.41 7.98
N PHE A 123 3.69 10.55 7.84
CA PHE A 123 4.11 11.68 7.02
C PHE A 123 5.51 12.15 7.42
N THR A 124 5.72 12.52 8.70
CA THR A 124 7.01 13.04 9.15
C THR A 124 8.15 12.02 9.02
N LYS A 125 7.89 10.73 9.29
CA LYS A 125 8.87 9.65 9.07
C LYS A 125 9.29 9.59 7.61
N ARG A 126 8.33 9.63 6.70
CA ARG A 126 8.60 9.55 5.25
C ARG A 126 9.40 10.76 4.77
N TYR A 127 8.99 11.98 5.11
CA TYR A 127 9.70 13.19 4.70
C TYR A 127 11.10 13.34 5.34
N ARG A 128 11.31 12.74 6.51
CA ARG A 128 12.64 12.61 7.12
C ARG A 128 13.55 11.71 6.29
N GLN A 129 13.05 10.56 5.84
CA GLN A 129 13.84 9.63 5.03
C GLN A 129 14.31 10.26 3.73
N PHE A 130 13.52 11.18 3.16
CA PHE A 130 13.89 11.93 1.94
C PHE A 130 14.67 13.22 2.21
N GLY A 131 15.03 13.51 3.46
CA GLY A 131 15.83 14.69 3.82
C GLY A 131 15.10 16.04 3.73
N TYR A 132 13.77 16.06 3.56
CA TYR A 132 13.01 17.31 3.52
C TYR A 132 12.88 17.94 4.90
N ILE A 133 12.64 17.13 5.92
CA ILE A 133 12.48 17.59 7.31
C ILE A 133 13.42 16.86 8.24
N ARG A 134 13.79 17.50 9.35
CA ARG A 134 14.65 16.90 10.38
C ARG A 134 14.13 17.24 11.78
N PRO A 135 14.17 16.29 12.73
CA PRO A 135 13.91 16.61 14.12
C PRO A 135 15.10 17.37 14.72
N LEU A 136 14.83 18.41 15.51
CA LEU A 136 15.87 19.17 16.20
C LEU A 136 16.43 18.44 17.44
N LYS A 137 15.70 17.45 17.95
CA LYS A 137 16.14 16.55 19.03
C LYS A 137 15.90 15.11 18.62
N GLU A 138 16.79 14.20 18.98
CA GLU A 138 16.64 12.79 18.55
C GLU A 138 15.51 12.05 19.26
N ARG A 139 15.26 12.38 20.53
CA ARG A 139 14.29 11.71 21.41
C ARG A 139 13.53 12.72 22.26
N GLY A 140 12.34 12.31 22.74
CA GLY A 140 11.49 13.09 23.62
C GLY A 140 10.03 13.15 23.17
N ARG A 141 9.18 13.67 24.06
CA ARG A 141 7.81 14.09 23.70
C ARG A 141 7.88 15.47 23.03
N ASN A 142 6.96 15.75 22.11
CA ASN A 142 6.84 17.04 21.41
C ASN A 142 8.15 17.53 20.77
N VAL A 143 8.95 16.61 20.21
CA VAL A 143 10.17 16.95 19.47
C VAL A 143 9.83 17.95 18.37
N PRO A 144 10.46 19.14 18.33
CA PRO A 144 10.27 20.09 17.26
C PRO A 144 10.99 19.61 16.00
N TRP A 145 10.34 19.81 14.87
CA TRP A 145 10.81 19.48 13.53
C TRP A 145 11.05 20.74 12.74
N MET A 146 11.99 20.67 11.80
CA MET A 146 12.34 21.78 10.92
C MET A 146 12.35 21.31 9.46
N LEU A 147 11.84 22.15 8.56
CA LEU A 147 11.96 21.99 7.12
C LEU A 147 13.37 22.40 6.66
N ILE A 148 14.13 21.45 6.11
CA ILE A 148 15.49 21.66 5.58
C ILE A 148 15.43 22.05 4.10
N LYS A 149 14.69 21.28 3.29
CA LYS A 149 14.65 21.44 1.83
C LYS A 149 13.23 21.73 1.38
N ASP A 150 13.06 22.85 0.67
CA ASP A 150 11.77 23.26 0.10
C ASP A 150 11.75 23.04 -1.44
N PRO A 151 11.22 21.90 -1.92
CA PRO A 151 11.04 21.64 -3.36
C PRO A 151 9.90 22.45 -4.01
N GLY A 152 9.22 23.33 -3.28
CA GLY A 152 8.19 24.22 -3.82
C GLY A 152 6.76 23.89 -3.39
N PRO A 153 5.76 24.52 -4.04
CA PRO A 153 4.37 24.53 -3.59
C PRO A 153 3.68 23.18 -3.71
N LYS A 154 4.07 22.37 -4.69
CA LYS A 154 3.56 21.02 -4.82
C LYS A 154 4.36 20.11 -3.89
N ARG A 155 3.63 19.26 -3.18
CA ARG A 155 4.23 18.21 -2.36
C ARG A 155 5.12 17.33 -3.24
N PRO A 156 6.39 17.08 -2.85
CA PRO A 156 7.22 16.16 -3.61
C PRO A 156 6.60 14.78 -3.50
N LEU A 157 6.14 14.25 -4.64
CA LEU A 157 5.73 12.86 -4.74
C LEU A 157 7.02 12.06 -4.67
N THR A 158 7.15 11.27 -3.62
CA THR A 158 8.33 10.45 -3.37
C THR A 158 8.39 9.37 -4.46
N ALA A 159 8.94 9.71 -5.63
CA ALA A 159 9.53 8.73 -6.52
C ALA A 159 10.61 8.02 -5.72
N ARG A 160 10.74 6.70 -5.88
CA ARG A 160 11.92 5.99 -5.38
C ARG A 160 13.11 6.75 -5.93
N ILE A 161 13.86 7.40 -5.04
CA ILE A 161 15.18 7.90 -5.41
C ILE A 161 15.97 6.61 -5.57
N ASP A 162 16.18 6.20 -6.82
CA ASP A 162 17.30 5.32 -7.13
C ASP A 162 18.53 6.09 -6.65
N SER A 163 19.01 5.71 -5.48
CA SER A 163 20.16 6.29 -4.82
C SER A 163 21.39 5.92 -5.62
N GLY A 164 21.62 6.68 -6.69
CA GLY A 164 22.80 6.67 -7.53
C GLY A 164 23.08 8.09 -7.98
N GLN A 165 23.69 8.88 -7.10
CA GLN A 165 24.67 9.93 -7.44
C GLN A 165 25.10 10.69 -6.18
N ASP A 166 26.34 10.40 -5.77
CA ASP A 166 27.40 11.37 -5.45
C ASP A 166 27.04 12.59 -4.59
N GLY A 167 27.22 12.41 -3.28
CA GLY A 167 27.43 13.51 -2.35
C GLY A 167 28.76 13.34 -1.63
N LYS A 168 29.86 13.71 -2.30
CA LYS A 168 31.17 13.97 -1.69
C LYS A 168 30.96 14.82 -0.43
N THR A 169 31.17 14.23 0.74
CA THR A 169 31.40 14.97 1.98
C THR A 169 32.73 15.70 1.84
N PRO A 170 32.81 17.04 1.97
CA PRO A 170 34.09 17.70 2.12
C PRO A 170 34.65 17.28 3.48
N SER A 171 35.77 16.54 3.44
CA SER A 171 36.59 16.22 4.60
C SER A 171 37.14 17.54 5.17
N THR A 172 36.60 17.95 6.31
CA THR A 172 37.19 19.01 7.13
C THR A 172 38.54 18.52 7.64
N GLY A 173 39.62 19.01 7.04
CA GLY A 173 40.98 18.78 7.50
C GLY A 173 41.21 19.44 8.84
N SER A 174 41.47 18.64 9.88
CA SER A 174 42.02 19.10 11.14
C SER A 174 43.48 19.50 10.93
N GLY A 175 43.73 20.81 10.89
CA GLY A 175 45.06 21.38 10.94
C GLY A 175 45.72 21.12 12.29
N LEU A 176 46.81 20.36 12.23
CA LEU A 176 47.79 20.15 13.29
C LEU A 176 48.38 21.51 13.70
N ARG A 177 48.16 21.96 14.94
CA ARG A 177 48.91 23.08 15.53
C ARG A 177 50.13 22.51 16.25
N GLN A 178 51.31 22.79 15.70
CA GLN A 178 52.55 22.80 16.47
C GLN A 178 52.58 24.07 17.33
N GLY A 179 53.06 23.96 18.55
CA GLY A 179 53.43 25.06 19.43
C GLY A 179 54.51 24.55 20.38
N GLY A 180 55.68 25.17 20.31
CA GLY A 180 56.84 24.87 21.14
C GLY A 180 56.81 25.54 22.49
#